data_AF-A0A090QGK4-F1
#
_entry.id   AF-A0A090QGK4-F1
#
_cell.length_a   1.000
_cell.length_b   1.000
_cell.length_c   1.000
_cell.angle_alpha   90.00
_cell.angle_beta   90.00
_cell.angle_gamma   90.00
#
_symmetry.space_group_name_H-M   'P 1'
#
loop_
_entity.id
_entity.type
_entity.pdbx_description
1 polymer ?
#
loop_
_entity_poly.entity_id
_entity_poly.type
_entity_poly.pdbx_seq_one_letter_code
_entity_poly.pdbx_strand_id
1 'polypeptide(L)'
;MSHPVSFVDAWQAVVSGNDGLAAERANVDRYKYMEDAASDLNLPQITATAKYTRLDKAVEIKPTDLIESMPAGDAISRLAHSLGVNGSQLDALFTSQLTDRDVFTSSIRAIWPIFTGGRINAAQDIAKGQTEEAQYLLAMKQQGTFEDLSKFYFGVALTQQVLATRIEVEQAEKALATCPEARAARPDRQGGTPASPGLV
;
A
#
# COMPACT_ATOMS: atom_id res chain seq x y z
N MET A 1 -3.98 -37.87 -17.34
CA MET A 1 -4.80 -37.36 -18.47
C MET A 1 -5.08 -35.89 -18.20
N SER A 2 -4.22 -35.01 -18.70
CA SER A 2 -4.40 -33.55 -18.60
C SER A 2 -5.37 -33.12 -19.70
N HIS A 3 -6.60 -32.80 -19.33
CA HIS A 3 -7.53 -32.16 -20.26
C HIS A 3 -6.96 -30.79 -20.66
N PRO A 4 -7.05 -30.38 -21.94
CA PRO A 4 -6.63 -29.04 -22.33
C PRO A 4 -7.44 -28.04 -21.52
N VAL A 5 -6.75 -27.20 -20.75
CA VAL A 5 -7.38 -26.14 -19.95
C VAL A 5 -8.10 -25.23 -20.93
N SER A 6 -9.42 -25.05 -20.75
CA SER A 6 -10.16 -24.15 -21.62
C SER A 6 -9.72 -22.71 -21.37
N PHE A 7 -9.87 -21.84 -22.37
CA PHE A 7 -9.54 -20.42 -22.21
C PHE A 7 -10.26 -19.77 -21.01
N VAL A 8 -11.51 -20.17 -20.76
CA VAL A 8 -12.32 -19.69 -19.64
C VAL A 8 -11.73 -20.12 -18.30
N ASP A 9 -11.30 -21.39 -18.18
CA ASP A 9 -10.67 -21.90 -16.97
C ASP A 9 -9.32 -21.20 -16.70
N ALA A 10 -8.55 -20.95 -17.76
CA ALA A 10 -7.29 -20.21 -17.68
C ALA A 10 -7.52 -18.76 -17.22
N TRP A 11 -8.57 -18.10 -17.71
CA TRP A 11 -8.94 -16.76 -17.26
C TRP A 11 -9.33 -16.73 -15.77
N GLN A 12 -10.15 -17.69 -15.33
CA GLN A 12 -10.54 -17.76 -13.92
C GLN A 12 -9.34 -18.00 -12.99
N ALA A 13 -8.38 -18.84 -13.41
CA ALA A 13 -7.14 -19.05 -12.69
C ALA A 13 -6.30 -17.78 -12.57
N VAL A 14 -6.23 -16.97 -13.64
CA VAL A 14 -5.50 -15.68 -13.64
C VAL A 14 -6.19 -14.65 -12.76
N VAL A 15 -7.52 -14.52 -12.84
CA VAL A 15 -8.28 -13.53 -12.04
C VAL A 15 -8.16 -13.81 -10.54
N SER A 16 -8.10 -15.09 -10.14
CA SER A 16 -8.02 -15.53 -8.75
C SER A 16 -6.59 -15.62 -8.20
N GLY A 17 -5.61 -16.00 -9.03
CA GLY A 17 -4.23 -16.28 -8.60
C GLY A 17 -3.19 -15.22 -8.94
N ASN A 18 -3.54 -14.15 -9.65
CA ASN A 18 -2.57 -13.13 -10.04
C ASN A 18 -2.34 -12.10 -8.91
N ASP A 19 -1.12 -12.12 -8.33
CA ASP A 19 -0.67 -11.18 -7.30
C ASP A 19 -0.75 -9.71 -7.74
N GLY A 20 -0.52 -9.44 -9.02
CA GLY A 20 -0.65 -8.11 -9.61
C GLY A 20 -2.08 -7.60 -9.57
N LEU A 21 -3.07 -8.44 -9.88
CA LEU A 21 -4.49 -8.08 -9.77
C LEU A 21 -4.95 -8.00 -8.31
N ALA A 22 -4.44 -8.88 -7.44
CA ALA A 22 -4.70 -8.81 -6.01
C ALA A 22 -4.15 -7.51 -5.40
N ALA A 23 -2.95 -7.08 -5.81
CA ALA A 23 -2.34 -5.83 -5.36
C ALA A 23 -3.16 -4.61 -5.78
N GLU A 24 -3.70 -4.56 -7.01
CA GLU A 24 -4.56 -3.44 -7.40
C GLU A 24 -5.91 -3.44 -6.69
N ARG A 25 -6.49 -4.61 -6.40
CA ARG A 25 -7.70 -4.69 -5.56
C ARG A 25 -7.42 -4.14 -4.16
N ALA A 26 -6.30 -4.54 -3.57
CA ALA A 26 -5.86 -4.01 -2.28
C ALA A 26 -5.60 -2.50 -2.33
N ASN A 27 -5.06 -1.97 -3.43
CA ASN A 27 -4.91 -0.53 -3.65
C ASN A 27 -6.27 0.17 -3.69
N VAL A 28 -7.24 -0.35 -4.45
CA VAL A 28 -8.61 0.18 -4.48
C VAL A 28 -9.22 0.22 -3.08
N ASP A 29 -9.10 -0.86 -2.32
CA ASP A 29 -9.65 -0.93 -0.96
C ASP A 29 -8.96 0.07 -0.02
N ARG A 30 -7.63 0.22 -0.13
CA ARG A 30 -6.89 1.25 0.60
C ARG A 30 -7.44 2.64 0.31
N TYR A 31 -7.66 3.00 -0.96
CA TYR A 31 -8.19 4.32 -1.31
C TYR A 31 -9.63 4.51 -0.85
N LYS A 32 -10.47 3.47 -0.87
CA LYS A 32 -11.80 3.52 -0.26
C LYS A 32 -11.74 3.85 1.23
N TYR A 33 -10.83 3.23 1.99
CA TYR A 33 -10.67 3.56 3.41
C TYR A 33 -10.15 4.99 3.62
N MET A 34 -9.34 5.52 2.70
CA MET A 34 -8.88 6.91 2.76
C MET A 34 -10.01 7.90 2.40
N GLU A 35 -10.88 7.55 1.45
CA GLU A 35 -12.11 8.31 1.14
C GLU A 35 -13.07 8.33 2.31
N ASP A 36 -13.30 7.18 2.94
CA ASP A 36 -14.15 7.05 4.13
C ASP A 36 -13.60 7.93 5.28
N ALA A 37 -12.30 7.84 5.56
CA ALA A 37 -11.64 8.70 6.55
C ALA A 37 -11.67 10.19 6.19
N ALA A 38 -11.66 10.54 4.90
CA ALA A 38 -11.82 11.92 4.45
C ALA A 38 -13.27 12.41 4.66
N SER A 39 -14.25 11.52 4.50
CA SER A 39 -15.66 11.82 4.75
C SER A 39 -15.90 12.20 6.22
N ASP A 40 -15.19 11.58 7.16
CA ASP A 40 -15.24 11.85 8.60
C ASP A 40 -14.69 13.22 9.02
N LEU A 41 -13.97 13.94 8.14
CA LEU A 41 -13.38 15.25 8.47
C LEU A 41 -14.42 16.32 8.81
N ASN A 42 -15.70 16.11 8.46
CA ASN A 42 -16.80 17.01 8.82
C ASN A 42 -17.36 16.75 10.24
N LEU A 43 -16.96 15.65 10.89
CA LEU A 43 -17.40 15.24 12.22
C LEU A 43 -16.54 15.88 13.32
N PRO A 44 -17.07 16.00 14.55
CA PRO A 44 -16.25 16.37 15.70
C PRO A 44 -15.24 15.27 16.02
N GLN A 45 -13.96 15.63 16.10
CA GLN A 45 -12.91 14.71 16.54
C GLN A 45 -12.95 14.59 18.06
N ILE A 46 -13.27 13.41 18.56
CA ILE A 46 -13.30 13.09 20.00
C ILE A 46 -12.05 12.28 20.36
N THR A 47 -11.23 12.81 21.27
CA THR A 47 -10.02 12.16 21.77
C THR A 47 -10.15 11.96 23.28
N ALA A 48 -10.05 10.71 23.73
CA ALA A 48 -9.94 10.36 25.14
C ALA A 48 -8.48 10.02 25.46
N THR A 49 -7.91 10.70 26.45
CA THR A 49 -6.51 10.51 26.85
C THR A 49 -6.45 10.22 28.34
N ALA A 50 -5.81 9.10 28.69
CA ALA A 50 -5.41 8.78 30.07
C ALA A 50 -3.88 8.83 30.14
N LYS A 51 -3.34 9.57 31.12
CA LYS A 51 -1.91 9.63 31.38
C LYS A 51 -1.64 9.24 32.82
N TYR A 52 -0.69 8.32 32.98
CA TYR A 52 -0.12 7.96 34.27
C TYR A 52 1.34 8.39 34.27
N THR A 53 1.66 9.37 35.11
CA THR A 53 3.03 9.85 35.28
C THR A 53 3.45 9.59 36.72
N ARG A 54 4.48 8.75 36.88
CA ARG A 54 5.15 8.52 38.15
C ARG A 54 6.38 9.42 38.23
N LEU A 55 6.46 10.24 39.27
CA LEU A 55 7.58 11.16 39.51
C LEU A 55 8.61 10.49 40.44
N ASP A 56 9.88 10.48 39.99
CA ASP A 56 11.00 9.89 40.75
C ASP A 56 11.35 10.68 42.02
N LYS A 57 11.02 11.97 42.07
CA LYS A 57 11.20 12.86 43.22
C LYS A 57 9.86 13.50 43.58
N ALA A 58 9.57 13.58 44.88
CA ALA A 58 8.47 14.42 45.35
C ALA A 58 8.77 15.87 44.93
N VAL A 59 7.79 16.55 44.34
CA VAL A 59 7.92 17.97 44.00
C VAL A 59 7.73 18.75 45.29
N GLU A 60 8.81 18.91 46.05
CA GLU A 60 8.84 19.80 47.22
C GLU A 60 8.93 21.23 46.71
N ILE A 61 7.78 21.86 46.47
CA ILE A 61 7.75 23.30 46.25
C ILE A 61 7.75 23.97 47.61
N LYS A 62 8.90 24.51 48.00
CA LYS A 62 9.02 25.33 49.20
C LYS A 62 8.20 26.61 49.02
N PRO A 63 7.29 26.95 49.94
CA PRO A 63 6.50 28.18 49.86
C PRO A 63 7.38 29.44 49.81
N THR A 64 8.57 29.41 50.41
CA THR A 64 9.55 30.51 50.37
C THR A 64 10.05 30.77 48.95
N ASP A 65 10.39 29.73 48.20
CA ASP A 65 10.90 29.84 46.82
C ASP A 65 9.82 30.39 45.88
N LEU A 66 8.54 30.03 46.11
CA LEU A 66 7.41 30.59 45.38
C LEU A 66 7.19 32.08 45.69
N ILE A 67 7.18 32.45 46.97
CA ILE A 67 6.96 33.83 47.38
C ILE A 67 8.09 34.70 46.84
N GLU A 68 9.35 34.27 46.97
CA GLU A 68 10.51 35.00 46.44
C GLU A 68 10.50 35.15 44.92
N SER A 69 9.97 34.16 44.19
CA SER A 69 9.86 34.21 42.72
C SER A 69 8.74 35.11 42.19
N MET A 70 7.80 35.54 43.05
CA MET A 70 6.71 36.45 42.65
C MET A 70 7.16 37.92 42.71
N PRO A 71 6.74 38.78 41.76
CA PRO A 71 7.07 40.22 41.76
C PRO A 71 6.65 40.99 43.03
N ALA A 72 5.68 40.46 43.80
CA ALA A 72 5.20 41.01 45.07
C ALA A 72 5.75 40.27 46.31
N GLY A 73 6.68 39.34 46.13
CA GLY A 73 7.23 38.45 47.16
C GLY A 73 7.89 39.16 48.33
N ASP A 74 8.65 40.20 48.02
CA ASP A 74 9.42 40.97 49.01
C ASP A 74 8.52 41.77 49.98
N ALA A 75 7.33 42.17 49.55
CA ALA A 75 6.35 42.82 50.43
C ALA A 75 5.72 41.80 51.40
N ILE A 76 5.42 40.60 50.91
CA ILE A 76 4.82 39.52 51.69
C ILE A 76 5.83 38.96 52.70
N SER A 77 7.09 38.79 52.30
CA SER A 77 8.18 38.34 53.17
C SER A 77 8.40 39.30 54.34
N ARG A 78 8.42 40.62 54.07
CA ARG A 78 8.54 41.65 55.11
C ARG A 78 7.36 41.67 56.08
N LEU A 79 6.14 41.48 55.58
CA LEU A 79 4.95 41.37 56.42
C LEU A 79 4.99 40.12 57.31
N ALA A 80 5.37 38.96 56.76
CA ALA A 80 5.49 37.72 57.51
C ALA A 80 6.54 37.84 58.64
N HIS A 81 7.68 38.46 58.34
CA HIS A 81 8.72 38.75 59.33
C HIS A 81 8.24 39.69 60.44
N SER A 82 7.41 40.69 60.11
CA SER A 82 6.84 41.61 61.09
C SER A 82 5.83 40.95 62.05
N LEU A 83 5.21 39.85 61.62
CA LEU A 83 4.28 39.03 62.40
C LEU A 83 5.00 37.94 63.22
N GLY A 84 6.34 37.92 63.23
CA GLY A 84 7.14 36.92 63.96
C GLY A 84 7.16 35.54 63.30
N VAL A 85 6.68 35.43 62.05
CA VAL A 85 6.63 34.18 61.31
C VAL A 85 7.84 34.13 60.38
N ASN A 86 8.83 33.31 60.75
CA ASN A 86 10.01 33.11 59.92
C ASN A 86 9.68 32.14 58.77
N GLY A 87 10.25 32.38 57.58
CA GLY A 87 10.00 31.57 56.37
C GLY A 87 10.23 30.07 56.58
N SER A 88 11.16 29.68 57.47
CA SER A 88 11.44 28.29 57.84
C SER A 88 10.32 27.60 58.63
N GLN A 89 9.51 28.34 59.39
CA GLN A 89 8.34 27.79 60.09
C GLN A 89 7.15 27.58 59.15
N LEU A 90 7.00 28.45 58.15
CA LEU A 90 6.03 28.26 57.07
C LEU A 90 6.42 27.09 56.18
N ASP A 91 7.71 26.97 55.85
CA ASP A 91 8.25 25.87 55.04
C ASP A 91 7.96 24.52 55.70
N ALA A 92 8.21 24.37 57.01
CA ALA A 92 7.95 23.13 57.76
C ALA A 92 6.47 22.75 57.92
N LEU A 93 5.55 23.73 57.91
CA LEU A 93 4.11 23.49 58.09
C LEU A 93 3.39 23.14 56.78
N PHE A 94 3.89 23.59 55.62
CA PHE A 94 3.24 23.39 54.32
C PHE A 94 3.94 22.37 53.41
N THR A 95 5.20 22.03 53.63
CA THR A 95 5.93 21.03 52.82
C THR A 95 5.40 19.59 52.96
N SER A 96 4.72 19.26 54.05
CA SER A 96 4.34 17.86 54.36
C SER A 96 3.03 17.36 53.73
N GLN A 97 2.24 18.20 53.03
CA GLN A 97 0.86 17.84 52.67
C GLN A 97 0.47 17.91 51.18
N LEU A 98 1.37 18.24 50.25
CA LEU A 98 0.92 18.70 48.91
C LEU A 98 1.20 17.85 47.66
N THR A 99 1.89 16.70 47.67
CA THR A 99 2.08 15.96 46.40
C THR A 99 2.36 14.47 46.57
N ASP A 100 1.44 13.64 46.09
CA ASP A 100 1.67 12.23 45.81
C ASP A 100 2.55 12.07 44.56
N ARG A 101 3.42 11.06 44.57
CA ARG A 101 4.38 10.75 43.49
C ARG A 101 3.71 10.23 42.20
N ASP A 102 2.42 9.91 42.27
CA ASP A 102 1.65 9.31 41.19
C ASP A 102 0.57 10.29 40.73
N VAL A 103 0.79 10.91 39.57
CA VAL A 103 -0.17 11.83 38.95
C VAL A 103 -0.93 11.08 37.86
N PHE A 104 -2.20 10.79 38.12
CA PHE A 104 -3.13 10.24 37.13
C PHE A 104 -4.02 11.35 36.57
N THR A 105 -4.02 11.52 35.24
CA THR A 105 -4.89 12.49 34.57
C THR A 105 -5.70 11.80 33.47
N SER A 106 -7.01 12.02 33.49
CA SER A 106 -7.94 11.53 32.47
C SER A 106 -8.68 12.73 31.87
N SER A 107 -8.67 12.85 30.55
CA SER A 107 -9.29 13.98 29.84
C SER A 107 -9.97 13.52 28.56
N ILE A 108 -11.17 14.03 28.30
CA ILE A 108 -11.89 13.85 27.04
C ILE A 108 -11.95 15.21 26.35
N ARG A 109 -11.51 15.28 25.09
CA ARG A 109 -11.49 16.50 24.29
C ARG A 109 -12.25 16.27 22.98
N ALA A 110 -13.15 17.18 22.64
CA ALA A 110 -13.77 17.23 21.32
C ALA A 110 -13.33 18.52 20.59
N ILE A 111 -12.96 18.41 19.31
CA ILE A 111 -12.65 19.56 18.45
C ILE A 111 -13.55 19.47 17.22
N TRP A 112 -14.34 20.51 16.96
CA TRP A 112 -15.19 20.59 15.77
C TRP A 112 -14.89 21.85 14.96
N PRO A 113 -14.35 21.71 13.74
CA PRO A 113 -14.14 22.86 12.87
C PRO A 113 -15.46 23.33 12.24
N ILE A 114 -15.92 24.53 12.62
CA ILE A 114 -17.16 25.12 12.08
C ILE A 114 -17.00 25.69 10.66
N PHE A 115 -15.78 26.08 10.27
CA PHE A 115 -15.48 26.61 8.94
C PHE A 115 -13.99 26.44 8.63
N THR A 116 -13.66 25.73 7.55
CA THR A 116 -12.27 25.54 7.09
C THR A 116 -12.02 26.15 5.71
N GLY A 117 -12.88 27.05 5.22
CA GLY A 117 -12.72 27.67 3.91
C GLY A 117 -12.72 26.68 2.73
N GLY A 118 -13.52 25.62 2.80
CA GLY A 118 -13.62 24.59 1.74
C GLY A 118 -12.54 23.51 1.77
N ARG A 119 -11.54 23.58 2.67
CA ARG A 119 -10.47 22.58 2.77
C ARG A 119 -10.96 21.14 2.97
N ILE A 120 -12.00 20.95 3.78
CA ILE A 120 -12.60 19.63 4.02
C ILE A 120 -13.21 19.08 2.73
N ASN A 121 -14.04 19.87 2.05
CA ASN A 121 -14.66 19.48 0.78
C ASN A 121 -13.60 19.16 -0.28
N ALA A 122 -12.57 19.99 -0.41
CA ALA A 122 -11.49 19.74 -1.36
C ALA A 122 -10.73 18.44 -1.03
N ALA A 123 -10.47 18.15 0.24
CA ALA A 123 -9.85 16.90 0.64
C ALA A 123 -10.73 15.68 0.34
N GLN A 124 -12.04 15.79 0.56
CA GLN A 124 -13.02 14.75 0.23
C GLN A 124 -13.11 14.50 -1.27
N ASP A 125 -13.18 15.56 -2.08
CA ASP A 125 -13.22 15.48 -3.54
C ASP A 125 -11.94 14.83 -4.10
N ILE A 126 -10.76 15.18 -3.55
CA ILE A 126 -9.48 14.54 -3.90
C ILE A 126 -9.49 13.06 -3.53
N ALA A 127 -9.94 12.71 -2.32
CA ALA A 127 -9.95 11.32 -1.87
C ALA A 127 -10.88 10.45 -2.74
N LYS A 128 -12.06 10.97 -3.07
CA LYS A 128 -12.98 10.32 -4.02
C LYS A 128 -12.36 10.15 -5.40
N GLY A 129 -11.71 11.19 -5.93
CA GLY A 129 -11.00 11.12 -7.21
C GLY A 129 -9.90 10.05 -7.21
N GLN A 130 -9.16 9.91 -6.12
CA GLN A 130 -8.14 8.86 -5.96
C GLN A 130 -8.75 7.45 -5.94
N THR A 131 -9.89 7.27 -5.27
CA THR A 131 -10.61 5.98 -5.32
C THR A 131 -11.08 5.65 -6.73
N GLU A 132 -11.61 6.64 -7.46
CA GLU A 132 -12.04 6.46 -8.84
C GLU A 132 -10.86 6.12 -9.76
N GLU A 133 -9.75 6.84 -9.64
CA GLU A 133 -8.51 6.58 -10.36
C GLU A 133 -8.00 5.15 -10.12
N ALA A 134 -7.96 4.70 -8.86
CA ALA A 134 -7.55 3.35 -8.52
C ALA A 134 -8.45 2.28 -9.14
N GLN A 135 -9.77 2.52 -9.22
CA GLN A 135 -10.70 1.61 -9.89
C GLN A 135 -10.41 1.50 -11.39
N TYR A 136 -10.13 2.62 -12.05
CA TYR A 136 -9.74 2.60 -13.47
C TYR A 136 -8.41 1.88 -13.70
N LEU A 137 -7.42 2.08 -12.83
CA LEU A 137 -6.13 1.37 -12.91
C LEU A 137 -6.31 -0.15 -12.75
N LEU A 138 -7.17 -0.60 -11.83
CA LEU A 138 -7.54 -2.02 -11.70
C LEU A 138 -8.18 -2.55 -12.99
N ALA A 139 -9.14 -1.82 -13.57
CA ALA A 139 -9.81 -2.22 -14.80
C ALA A 139 -8.83 -2.29 -15.99
N MET A 140 -7.94 -1.28 -16.13
CA MET A 140 -6.88 -1.28 -17.14
C MET A 140 -5.94 -2.49 -16.98
N LYS A 141 -5.55 -2.82 -15.74
CA LYS A 141 -4.69 -3.98 -15.48
C LYS A 141 -5.38 -5.30 -15.78
N GLN A 142 -6.67 -5.43 -15.49
CA GLN A 142 -7.46 -6.61 -15.88
C GLN A 142 -7.49 -6.77 -17.39
N GLN A 143 -7.72 -5.69 -18.13
CA GLN A 143 -7.72 -5.71 -19.59
C GLN A 143 -6.35 -6.07 -20.18
N GLY A 144 -5.27 -5.49 -19.67
CA GLY A 144 -3.91 -5.84 -20.11
C GLY A 144 -3.57 -7.30 -19.81
N THR A 145 -3.94 -7.79 -18.63
CA THR A 145 -3.73 -9.19 -18.24
C THR A 145 -4.54 -10.15 -19.13
N PHE A 146 -5.75 -9.77 -19.54
CA PHE A 146 -6.57 -10.54 -20.47
C PHE A 146 -5.95 -10.62 -21.86
N GLU A 147 -5.41 -9.50 -22.36
CA GLU A 147 -4.71 -9.44 -23.63
C GLU A 147 -3.47 -10.34 -23.62
N ASP A 148 -2.68 -10.28 -22.54
CA ASP A 148 -1.50 -11.13 -22.37
C ASP A 148 -1.86 -12.61 -22.34
N LEU A 149 -2.89 -13.00 -21.56
CA LEU A 149 -3.38 -14.38 -21.53
C LEU A 149 -3.79 -14.87 -22.93
N SER A 150 -4.49 -14.02 -23.68
CA SER A 150 -4.95 -14.33 -25.04
C SER A 150 -3.75 -14.60 -25.97
N LYS A 151 -2.74 -13.72 -25.94
CA LYS A 151 -1.50 -13.90 -26.74
C LYS A 151 -0.79 -15.20 -26.39
N PHE A 152 -0.63 -15.52 -25.11
CA PHE A 152 0.05 -16.74 -24.69
C PHE A 152 -0.74 -18.00 -25.06
N TYR A 153 -2.05 -18.03 -24.80
CA TYR A 153 -2.89 -19.19 -25.09
C TYR A 153 -2.90 -19.53 -26.58
N PHE A 154 -3.18 -18.53 -27.43
CA PHE A 154 -3.21 -18.74 -28.88
C PHE A 154 -1.81 -18.95 -29.48
N GLY A 155 -0.76 -18.36 -28.88
CA GLY A 155 0.62 -18.66 -29.25
C GLY A 155 1.00 -20.13 -29.03
N VAL A 156 0.59 -20.70 -27.89
CA VAL A 156 0.81 -22.14 -27.60
C VAL A 156 -0.02 -23.03 -28.55
N ALA A 157 -1.28 -22.69 -28.80
CA ALA A 157 -2.11 -23.45 -29.74
C ALA A 157 -1.53 -23.45 -31.16
N LEU A 158 -1.02 -22.31 -31.64
CA LEU A 158 -0.41 -22.20 -32.96
C LEU A 158 0.91 -22.99 -33.05
N THR A 159 1.76 -22.91 -32.03
CA THR A 159 3.04 -23.64 -32.02
C THR A 159 2.85 -25.15 -31.97
N GLN A 160 1.81 -25.65 -31.29
CA GLN A 160 1.43 -27.05 -31.32
C GLN A 160 1.03 -27.52 -32.73
N GLN A 161 0.27 -26.69 -33.46
CA GLN A 161 -0.08 -27.00 -34.86
C GLN A 161 1.15 -27.03 -35.76
N VAL A 162 2.04 -26.03 -35.65
CA VAL A 162 3.29 -26.00 -36.43
C VAL A 162 4.19 -27.20 -36.12
N LEU A 163 4.25 -27.63 -34.86
CA LEU A 163 5.02 -28.82 -34.46
C LEU A 163 4.42 -30.09 -35.07
N ALA A 164 3.09 -30.27 -35.01
CA ALA A 164 2.41 -31.41 -35.61
C ALA A 164 2.70 -31.49 -37.11
N THR A 165 2.58 -30.37 -37.84
CA THR A 165 2.89 -30.32 -39.28
C THR A 165 4.36 -30.66 -39.58
N ARG A 166 5.32 -30.22 -38.75
CA ARG A 166 6.74 -30.58 -38.94
C ARG A 166 6.97 -32.09 -38.77
N ILE A 167 6.34 -32.70 -37.78
CA ILE A 167 6.41 -34.15 -37.55
C ILE A 167 5.81 -34.90 -38.75
N GLU A 168 4.65 -34.46 -39.24
CA GLU A 168 4.00 -35.06 -40.42
C GLU A 168 4.88 -34.97 -41.67
N VAL A 169 5.54 -33.83 -41.90
CA VAL A 169 6.47 -33.65 -43.03
C VAL A 169 7.70 -34.56 -42.90
N GLU A 170 8.30 -34.66 -41.71
CA GLU A 170 9.44 -35.58 -41.48
C GLU A 170 9.04 -37.04 -41.68
N GLN A 171 7.83 -37.43 -41.27
CA GLN A 171 7.30 -38.77 -41.48
C GLN A 171 7.05 -39.05 -42.96
N ALA A 172 6.48 -38.08 -43.68
CA ALA A 172 6.28 -38.18 -45.12
C ALA A 172 7.61 -38.28 -45.89
N GLU A 173 8.62 -37.50 -45.51
CA GLU A 173 9.97 -37.56 -46.09
C GLU A 173 10.63 -38.93 -45.85
N LYS A 174 10.54 -39.46 -44.62
CA LYS A 174 11.03 -40.80 -44.29
C LYS A 174 10.28 -41.89 -45.06
N ALA A 175 8.95 -41.79 -45.18
CA ALA A 175 8.15 -42.74 -45.96
C ALA A 175 8.55 -42.75 -47.43
N LEU A 176 8.75 -41.57 -48.03
CA LEU A 176 9.25 -41.43 -49.40
C LEU A 176 10.66 -42.03 -49.57
N ALA A 177 11.55 -41.84 -48.58
CA ALA A 177 12.90 -42.42 -48.60
C ALA A 177 12.91 -43.95 -48.45
N THR A 178 11.89 -44.53 -47.82
CA THR A 178 11.78 -45.97 -47.58
C THR A 178 11.00 -46.71 -48.68
N CYS A 179 10.32 -46.00 -49.59
CA CYS A 179 9.60 -46.58 -50.74
C CYS A 179 10.59 -47.13 -51.80
N PRO A 180 10.64 -48.45 -52.06
CA PRO A 180 11.55 -49.04 -53.04
C PRO A 180 11.23 -48.66 -54.48
N GLU A 181 9.98 -48.28 -54.76
CA GLU A 181 9.46 -48.09 -56.12
C GLU A 181 9.91 -46.76 -56.76
N ALA A 182 10.24 -45.73 -55.97
CA ALA A 182 10.73 -44.44 -56.49
C ALA A 182 12.17 -44.49 -57.00
N ARG A 183 12.95 -45.53 -56.63
CA ARG A 183 14.35 -45.69 -57.07
C ARG A 183 14.46 -46.25 -58.49
N ALA A 184 13.40 -46.87 -59.01
CA ALA A 184 13.38 -47.44 -60.36
C ALA A 184 13.00 -46.42 -61.47
N ALA A 185 12.50 -45.23 -61.11
CA ALA A 185 12.02 -44.21 -62.04
C ALA A 185 12.99 -43.02 -62.20
N ARG A 186 14.30 -43.22 -62.04
CA ARG A 186 15.32 -42.21 -62.39
C ARG A 186 15.69 -42.36 -63.88
N PRO A 187 15.22 -41.49 -64.78
CA PRO A 187 15.84 -41.40 -66.09
C PRO A 187 17.23 -40.77 -65.94
N ASP A 188 18.25 -41.48 -66.43
CA ASP A 188 19.61 -40.98 -66.59
C ASP A 188 19.60 -39.64 -67.34
N ARG A 189 20.00 -38.56 -66.67
CA ARG A 189 20.44 -37.34 -67.35
C ARG A 189 21.95 -37.39 -67.49
N GLN A 190 22.40 -37.86 -68.66
CA GLN A 190 23.76 -37.59 -69.13
C GLN A 190 23.92 -36.09 -69.45
N GLY A 191 25.05 -35.54 -69.01
CA GLY A 191 25.88 -34.57 -69.73
C GLY A 191 25.31 -33.17 -70.03
N GLY A 192 25.85 -32.14 -69.38
CA GLY A 192 25.75 -30.76 -69.87
C GLY A 192 26.09 -29.67 -68.84
N THR A 193 27.38 -29.38 -68.69
CA THR A 193 27.92 -28.16 -68.05
C THR A 193 28.34 -27.18 -69.17
N PRO A 194 28.56 -25.87 -68.94
CA PRO A 194 27.82 -24.85 -68.18
C PRO A 194 27.40 -23.66 -69.09
N ALA A 195 26.58 -22.73 -68.58
CA ALA A 195 26.59 -21.33 -69.08
C ALA A 195 26.03 -20.35 -68.02
N SER A 196 26.93 -19.57 -67.40
CA SER A 196 26.63 -18.19 -66.97
C SER A 196 26.41 -17.32 -68.23
N PRO A 197 25.59 -16.25 -68.20
CA PRO A 197 26.02 -14.96 -67.60
C PRO A 197 24.90 -14.07 -66.99
N GLY A 198 25.26 -13.33 -65.92
CA GLY A 198 25.16 -11.85 -65.82
C GLY A 198 23.82 -11.09 -65.71
N LEU A 199 23.85 -10.06 -64.84
CA LEU A 199 23.03 -8.83 -64.74
C LEU A 199 21.61 -8.97 -64.16
N VAL A 200 21.14 -8.18 -63.19
CA VAL A 200 21.52 -6.85 -62.65
C VAL A 200 21.39 -6.87 -61.12
#